data_AF-A0A071MB71-F1
#
_entry.id   AF-A0A071MB71-F1
#
_cell.length_a   1.000
_cell.length_b   1.000
_cell.length_c   1.000
_cell.angle_alpha   90.00
_cell.angle_beta   90.00
_cell.angle_gamma   90.00
#
_symmetry.space_group_name_H-M   'P 1'
#
loop_
_entity.id
_entity.type
_entity.pdbx_description
1 polymer ?
#
loop_
_entity_poly.entity_id
_entity_poly.type
_entity_poly.pdbx_seq_one_letter_code
_entity_poly.pdbx_strand_id
1 'polypeptide(L)'
;MTDTVMPGQVITAPCTTPKGSRHSVYALSHLDEPQNGKGHDNGHRTGAISTWTTDHPKVVQQLRTFDEKLTLASMSIGRNGLLLVHATDPNSGSGGTGGGAPIDLTFSSTDAGKTWNKTTDKSAQGGYFDAQTNTLYWLHGFTLKKRTF
;
A
#
# COMPACT_ATOMS: atom_id res chain seq x y z
N MET A 1 -18.51 20.12 2.43
CA MET A 1 -17.55 19.01 2.28
C MET A 1 -17.25 18.93 0.79
N THR A 2 -15.98 19.03 0.39
CA THR A 2 -15.60 19.04 -1.02
C THR A 2 -15.00 17.69 -1.36
N ASP A 3 -15.56 17.02 -2.36
CA ASP A 3 -15.07 15.71 -2.77
C ASP A 3 -13.72 15.84 -3.50
N THR A 4 -12.88 14.83 -3.32
CA THR A 4 -11.62 14.67 -4.05
C THR A 4 -11.83 13.62 -5.13
N VAL A 5 -11.57 13.98 -6.39
CA VAL A 5 -11.68 13.05 -7.53
C VAL A 5 -10.30 12.65 -7.98
N MET A 6 -10.06 11.35 -8.08
CA MET A 6 -8.82 10.76 -8.61
C MET A 6 -9.12 10.10 -9.96
N PRO A 7 -9.06 10.85 -11.07
CA PRO A 7 -9.44 10.32 -12.37
C PRO A 7 -8.53 9.16 -12.78
N GLY A 8 -9.13 8.07 -13.28
CA GLY A 8 -8.40 6.87 -13.68
C GLY A 8 -7.79 6.08 -12.52
N GLN A 9 -8.26 6.27 -11.28
CA GLN A 9 -7.82 5.50 -10.13
C GLN A 9 -9.00 4.84 -9.42
N VAL A 10 -8.83 3.57 -9.07
CA VAL A 10 -9.75 2.83 -8.19
C VAL A 10 -9.11 2.76 -6.80
N ILE A 11 -9.68 3.49 -5.84
CA ILE A 11 -9.20 3.50 -4.44
C ILE A 11 -9.54 2.16 -3.78
N THR A 12 -8.54 1.47 -3.25
CA THR A 12 -8.68 0.20 -2.54
C THR A 12 -8.57 0.35 -1.02
N ALA A 13 -7.83 1.35 -0.54
CA ALA A 13 -7.75 1.68 0.88
C ALA A 13 -7.43 3.17 1.11
N PRO A 14 -8.35 3.95 1.69
CA PRO A 14 -8.04 5.27 2.24
C PRO A 14 -7.52 5.14 3.69
N CYS A 15 -6.50 5.91 4.04
CA CYS A 15 -5.97 5.99 5.41
C CYS A 15 -5.58 7.44 5.75
N THR A 16 -5.64 7.78 7.03
CA THR A 16 -5.38 9.16 7.50
C THR A 16 -4.38 9.17 8.65
N THR A 17 -3.45 10.14 8.66
CA THR A 17 -2.64 10.45 9.85
C THR A 17 -3.20 11.64 10.61
N PRO A 18 -3.42 11.54 11.93
CA PRO A 18 -3.63 12.71 12.77
C PRO A 18 -2.34 13.53 12.87
N LYS A 19 -2.36 14.80 12.45
CA LYS A 19 -1.32 15.79 12.78
C LYS A 19 -1.95 17.14 13.14
N GLY A 20 -2.53 17.22 14.33
CA GLY A 20 -3.22 18.43 14.78
C GLY A 20 -4.47 18.71 13.96
N SER A 21 -4.72 19.97 13.59
CA SER A 21 -5.90 20.37 12.79
C SER A 21 -5.79 20.07 11.29
N ARG A 22 -4.61 19.67 10.79
CA ARG A 22 -4.37 19.31 9.38
C ARG A 22 -4.09 17.83 9.25
N HIS A 23 -4.88 17.14 8.44
CA HIS A 23 -4.73 15.72 8.20
C HIS A 23 -4.19 15.51 6.79
N SER A 24 -3.11 14.75 6.68
CA SER A 24 -2.72 14.14 5.41
C SER A 24 -3.56 12.88 5.21
N VAL A 25 -4.19 12.79 4.06
CA VAL A 25 -4.89 11.60 3.59
C VAL A 25 -3.97 10.89 2.61
N TYR A 26 -3.93 9.57 2.69
CA TYR A 26 -3.23 8.72 1.74
C TYR A 26 -4.22 7.71 1.18
N ALA A 27 -4.16 7.48 -0.13
CA ALA A 27 -4.97 6.49 -0.81
C ALA A 27 -4.05 5.48 -1.48
N LEU A 28 -4.28 4.20 -1.19
CA LEU A 28 -3.83 3.10 -2.01
C LEU A 28 -4.85 2.89 -3.13
N SER A 29 -4.37 2.74 -4.36
CA SER A 29 -5.21 2.64 -5.54
C SER A 29 -4.59 1.76 -6.61
N HIS A 30 -5.40 1.34 -7.58
CA HIS A 30 -4.92 0.86 -8.88
C HIS A 30 -5.13 1.96 -9.91
N LEU A 31 -4.08 2.25 -10.70
CA LEU A 31 -4.15 3.11 -11.87
C LEU A 31 -4.78 2.28 -12.99
N ASP A 32 -5.98 2.65 -13.45
CA ASP A 32 -6.69 2.25 -14.69
C ASP A 32 -8.19 2.53 -14.57
N GLU A 33 -8.92 2.46 -15.70
CA GLU A 33 -10.38 2.65 -15.73
C GLU A 33 -11.14 1.65 -14.80
N PRO A 34 -12.26 2.09 -14.18
CA PRO A 34 -13.17 1.20 -13.46
C PRO A 34 -13.60 0.03 -14.35
N GLN A 35 -13.67 -1.19 -13.79
CA GLN A 35 -14.10 -2.35 -14.58
C GLN A 35 -15.51 -2.15 -15.14
N ASN A 36 -15.65 -2.24 -16.46
CA ASN A 36 -16.96 -2.39 -17.13
C ASN A 36 -17.50 -3.83 -17.06
N GLY A 37 -17.02 -4.65 -16.10
CA GLY A 37 -17.46 -6.04 -15.90
C GLY A 37 -17.19 -7.00 -17.07
N LYS A 38 -16.49 -6.55 -18.13
CA LYS A 38 -16.16 -7.34 -19.32
C LYS A 38 -14.66 -7.33 -19.54
N GLY A 39 -13.98 -8.32 -18.99
CA GLY A 39 -12.55 -8.51 -19.26
C GLY A 39 -11.88 -9.27 -18.14
N HIS A 40 -11.40 -10.46 -18.47
CA HIS A 40 -10.60 -11.34 -17.62
C HIS A 40 -9.18 -10.78 -17.45
N ASP A 41 -9.02 -9.49 -17.14
CA ASP A 41 -7.75 -9.00 -16.66
C ASP A 41 -7.57 -9.62 -15.28
N ASN A 42 -6.56 -10.47 -15.11
CA ASN A 42 -6.25 -11.19 -13.87
C ASN A 42 -5.85 -10.26 -12.70
N GLY A 43 -6.36 -9.02 -12.66
CA GLY A 43 -6.16 -8.05 -11.60
C GLY A 43 -4.79 -7.36 -11.62
N HIS A 44 -3.93 -7.63 -12.62
CA HIS A 44 -2.61 -7.01 -12.75
C HIS A 44 -2.76 -5.55 -13.18
N ARG A 45 -2.67 -4.63 -12.22
CA ARG A 45 -2.75 -3.20 -12.47
C ARG A 45 -1.67 -2.50 -11.67
N THR A 46 -1.11 -1.45 -12.28
CA THR A 46 -0.12 -0.61 -11.61
C THR A 46 -0.74 -0.03 -10.35
N GLY A 47 -0.26 -0.47 -9.19
CA GLY A 47 -0.70 0.08 -7.93
C GLY A 47 -0.06 1.44 -7.68
N ALA A 48 -0.75 2.33 -6.96
CA ALA A 48 -0.23 3.66 -6.63
C ALA A 48 -0.62 4.10 -5.22
N ILE A 49 0.27 4.89 -4.61
CA ILE A 49 -0.08 5.72 -3.46
C ILE A 49 -0.16 7.17 -3.89
N SER A 50 -1.23 7.81 -3.47
CA SER A 50 -1.41 9.25 -3.60
C SER A 50 -1.73 9.88 -2.25
N THR A 51 -1.43 11.17 -2.10
CA THR A 51 -1.72 11.93 -0.88
C THR A 51 -2.27 13.32 -1.18
N TRP A 52 -3.04 13.85 -0.23
CA TRP A 52 -3.49 15.23 -0.21
C TRP A 52 -3.72 15.66 1.23
N THR A 53 -3.94 16.95 1.45
CA THR A 53 -4.31 17.48 2.76
C THR A 53 -5.79 17.82 2.80
N THR A 54 -6.41 17.70 3.98
CA THR A 54 -7.84 18.00 4.15
C THR A 54 -8.22 19.46 3.84
N ASP A 55 -7.27 20.40 3.90
CA ASP A 55 -7.47 21.81 3.54
C ASP A 55 -7.27 22.10 2.04
N HIS A 56 -6.58 21.21 1.31
CA HIS A 56 -6.36 21.31 -0.13
C HIS A 56 -6.72 19.99 -0.85
N PRO A 57 -7.97 19.50 -0.74
CA PRO A 57 -8.38 18.21 -1.29
C PRO A 57 -8.20 18.09 -2.81
N LYS A 58 -8.14 19.22 -3.53
CA LYS A 58 -7.96 19.24 -4.99
C LYS A 58 -6.51 19.03 -5.44
N VAL A 59 -5.53 19.09 -4.53
CA VAL A 59 -4.11 18.96 -4.86
C VAL A 59 -3.66 17.56 -4.48
N VAL A 60 -3.97 16.59 -5.33
CA VAL A 60 -3.56 15.20 -5.18
C VAL A 60 -2.14 15.05 -5.72
N GLN A 61 -1.23 14.55 -4.88
CA GLN A 61 0.13 14.19 -5.26
C GLN A 61 0.28 12.67 -5.30
N GLN A 62 0.66 12.11 -6.45
CA GLN A 62 1.08 10.71 -6.53
C GLN A 62 2.50 10.57 -5.95
N LEU A 63 2.65 9.75 -4.91
CA LEU A 63 3.93 9.54 -4.23
C LEU A 63 4.76 8.43 -4.86
N ARG A 64 4.11 7.34 -5.25
CA ARG A 64 4.77 6.14 -5.76
C ARG A 64 3.83 5.29 -6.60
N THR A 65 4.38 4.65 -7.61
CA THR A 65 3.78 3.51 -8.31
C THR A 65 4.48 2.20 -7.93
N PHE A 66 3.77 1.10 -8.09
CA PHE A 66 4.23 -0.26 -7.86
C PHE A 66 4.16 -1.03 -9.17
N ASP A 67 5.07 -2.00 -9.32
CA ASP A 67 5.10 -2.90 -10.48
C ASP A 67 3.75 -3.62 -10.64
N GLU A 68 3.23 -3.66 -11.87
CA GLU A 68 1.92 -4.23 -12.22
C GLU A 68 1.77 -5.71 -11.85
N LYS A 69 2.90 -6.44 -11.73
CA LYS A 69 2.89 -7.84 -11.33
C LYS A 69 2.52 -8.02 -9.87
N LEU A 70 2.67 -6.98 -9.05
CA LEU A 70 2.43 -7.05 -7.61
C LEU A 70 0.93 -6.94 -7.30
N THR A 71 0.45 -7.85 -6.48
CA THR A 71 -0.87 -7.72 -5.85
C THR A 71 -0.72 -6.89 -4.58
N LEU A 72 -1.31 -5.69 -4.53
CA LEU A 72 -1.30 -4.85 -3.34
C LEU A 72 -2.45 -5.25 -2.41
N ALA A 73 -2.13 -5.69 -1.20
CA ALA A 73 -3.10 -6.26 -0.26
C ALA A 73 -3.69 -5.19 0.67
N SER A 74 -2.84 -4.34 1.25
CA SER A 74 -3.27 -3.35 2.24
C SER A 74 -2.22 -2.26 2.47
N MET A 75 -2.64 -1.20 3.15
CA MET A 75 -1.77 -0.12 3.61
C MET A 75 -1.98 0.11 5.11
N SER A 76 -0.89 0.29 5.84
CA SER A 76 -0.90 0.74 7.23
C SER A 76 -0.15 2.05 7.35
N ILE A 77 -0.63 2.93 8.22
CA ILE A 77 -0.04 4.25 8.40
C ILE A 77 0.26 4.50 9.87
N GLY A 78 1.51 4.85 10.16
CA GLY A 78 1.99 5.17 11.48
C GLY A 78 2.20 6.67 11.70
N ARG A 79 2.77 7.00 12.85
CA ARG A 79 3.17 8.37 13.18
C ARG A 79 4.43 8.77 12.43
N ASN A 80 4.69 10.08 12.40
CA ASN A 80 5.91 10.68 11.84
C ASN A 80 6.14 10.39 10.35
N GLY A 81 5.07 10.15 9.57
CA GLY A 81 5.17 9.90 8.14
C GLY A 81 5.50 8.46 7.78
N LEU A 82 5.32 7.51 8.71
CA LEU A 82 5.47 6.09 8.42
C LEU A 82 4.33 5.58 7.53
N LEU A 83 4.68 5.05 6.36
CA LEU A 83 3.78 4.37 5.42
C LEU A 83 4.27 2.94 5.24
N LEU A 84 3.35 1.97 5.36
CA LEU A 84 3.61 0.57 5.07
C LEU A 84 2.62 0.09 4.01
N VAL A 85 3.11 -0.52 2.93
CA VAL A 85 2.29 -1.20 1.92
C VAL A 85 2.65 -2.67 1.90
N HIS A 86 1.63 -3.51 2.05
CA HIS A 86 1.76 -4.95 1.99
C HIS A 86 1.39 -5.43 0.60
N ALA A 87 2.26 -6.23 -0.01
CA ALA A 87 2.09 -6.71 -1.36
C ALA A 87 2.56 -8.16 -1.48
N THR A 88 2.09 -8.84 -2.52
CA THR A 88 2.54 -10.18 -2.89
C THR A 88 3.10 -10.14 -4.31
N ASP A 89 4.34 -10.58 -4.47
CA ASP A 89 4.92 -10.91 -5.77
C ASP A 89 4.49 -12.34 -6.12
N PRO A 90 3.83 -12.58 -7.25
CA PRO A 90 3.40 -13.93 -7.64
C PRO A 90 4.60 -14.86 -7.90
N ASN A 91 5.82 -14.31 -7.97
CA ASN A 91 7.07 -15.05 -8.17
C ASN A 91 7.05 -15.92 -9.44
N SER A 92 6.28 -15.49 -10.44
CA SER A 92 6.18 -16.12 -11.75
C SER A 92 7.49 -15.88 -12.51
N GLY A 93 8.16 -16.93 -12.98
CA GLY A 93 9.24 -16.79 -13.96
C GLY A 93 8.74 -16.03 -15.21
N SER A 94 9.66 -15.44 -15.98
CA SER A 94 9.27 -14.72 -17.20
C SER A 94 8.49 -15.65 -18.14
N GLY A 95 7.24 -15.30 -18.47
CA GLY A 95 6.40 -16.07 -19.39
C GLY A 95 5.41 -17.04 -18.75
N GLY A 96 5.17 -16.97 -17.43
CA GLY A 96 4.10 -17.74 -16.77
C GLY A 96 4.38 -19.23 -16.58
N THR A 97 5.52 -19.72 -17.06
CA THR A 97 5.98 -21.11 -16.87
C THR A 97 7.27 -21.12 -16.06
N GLY A 98 7.19 -21.43 -14.77
CA GLY A 98 8.37 -21.69 -13.92
C GLY A 98 8.60 -20.73 -12.75
N GLY A 99 7.53 -20.28 -12.09
CA GLY A 99 7.66 -19.50 -10.85
C GLY A 99 7.80 -20.33 -9.57
N GLY A 100 8.44 -19.77 -8.55
CA GLY A 100 8.44 -20.32 -7.20
C GLY A 100 7.16 -19.95 -6.42
N ALA A 101 7.11 -20.28 -5.13
CA ALA A 101 6.00 -19.87 -4.27
C ALA A 101 5.88 -18.32 -4.19
N PRO A 102 4.67 -17.74 -4.08
CA PRO A 102 4.49 -16.30 -3.94
C PRO A 102 5.32 -15.71 -2.79
N ILE A 103 5.83 -14.50 -2.99
CA ILE A 103 6.70 -13.80 -2.05
C ILE A 103 5.95 -12.62 -1.46
N ASP A 104 5.75 -12.66 -0.15
CA ASP A 104 5.22 -11.53 0.60
C ASP A 104 6.27 -10.43 0.73
N LEU A 105 5.83 -9.20 0.47
CA LEU A 105 6.64 -7.98 0.47
C LEU A 105 6.01 -6.94 1.37
N THR A 106 6.86 -6.22 2.10
CA THR A 106 6.50 -4.96 2.76
C THR A 106 7.34 -3.83 2.17
N PHE A 107 6.67 -2.81 1.66
CA PHE A 107 7.28 -1.54 1.30
C PHE A 107 7.08 -0.56 2.44
N SER A 108 8.16 0.06 2.92
CA SER A 108 8.10 1.03 4.01
C SER A 108 8.73 2.36 3.63
N SER A 109 8.09 3.44 4.05
CA SER A 109 8.66 4.80 4.04
C SER A 109 8.56 5.38 5.44
N THR A 110 9.63 5.98 5.94
CA THR A 110 9.68 6.65 7.25
C THR A 110 9.68 8.18 7.12
N ASP A 111 9.47 8.69 5.91
CA ASP A 111 9.61 10.12 5.57
C ASP A 111 8.46 10.65 4.71
N ALA A 112 7.24 10.12 4.94
CA ALA A 112 6.01 10.48 4.26
C ALA A 112 6.04 10.21 2.74
N GLY A 113 6.69 9.12 2.34
CA GLY A 113 6.70 8.61 0.98
C GLY A 113 7.82 9.17 0.10
N LYS A 114 8.80 9.89 0.65
CA LYS A 114 9.92 10.45 -0.14
C LYS A 114 10.94 9.36 -0.49
N THR A 115 11.26 8.48 0.47
CA THR A 115 12.14 7.33 0.28
C THR A 115 11.46 6.05 0.71
N TRP A 116 11.87 4.93 0.12
CA TRP A 116 11.20 3.64 0.30
C TRP A 116 12.20 2.50 0.41
N ASN A 117 11.95 1.63 1.38
CA ASN A 117 12.62 0.35 1.55
C ASN A 117 11.67 -0.79 1.18
N LYS A 118 12.23 -1.90 0.73
CA LYS A 118 11.49 -3.14 0.43
C LYS A 118 12.07 -4.27 1.27
N THR A 119 11.22 -4.97 2.01
CA THR A 119 11.60 -6.17 2.76
C THR A 119 10.77 -7.37 2.31
N THR A 120 11.44 -8.51 2.17
CA THR A 120 10.78 -9.81 2.03
C THR A 120 10.46 -10.31 3.44
N ASP A 121 9.24 -10.14 3.88
CA ASP A 121 8.76 -10.68 5.14
C ASP A 121 7.36 -11.26 4.96
N LYS A 122 7.11 -12.40 5.62
CA LYS A 122 5.79 -13.07 5.63
C LYS A 122 4.73 -12.29 6.42
N SER A 123 4.91 -10.98 6.58
CA SER A 123 4.00 -10.13 7.36
C SER A 123 2.78 -9.68 6.56
N ALA A 124 2.82 -9.79 5.22
CA ALA A 124 1.73 -9.38 4.34
C ALA A 124 0.43 -10.19 4.54
N GLN A 125 0.48 -11.34 5.22
CA GLN A 125 -0.66 -12.25 5.44
C GLN A 125 -1.29 -12.13 6.84
N GLY A 126 -1.59 -10.90 7.29
CA GLY A 126 -2.41 -10.70 8.51
C GLY A 126 -1.65 -10.28 9.76
N GLY A 127 -0.72 -9.34 9.62
CA GLY A 127 -0.14 -8.64 10.78
C GLY A 127 -1.09 -7.60 11.40
N TYR A 128 -0.90 -7.32 12.69
CA TYR A 128 -1.50 -6.18 13.38
C TYR A 128 -0.48 -5.04 13.45
N PHE A 129 -0.87 -3.85 13.00
CA PHE A 129 -0.01 -2.67 13.08
C PHE A 129 -0.52 -1.71 14.16
N ASP A 130 0.31 -1.48 15.19
CA ASP A 130 0.07 -0.47 16.20
C ASP A 130 0.67 0.87 15.74
N ALA A 131 -0.20 1.76 15.25
CA ALA A 131 0.17 3.10 14.82
C ALA A 131 0.68 3.98 15.98
N GLN A 132 0.34 3.71 17.24
CA GLN A 132 0.82 4.47 18.39
C GLN A 132 2.23 4.10 18.81
N THR A 133 2.76 2.97 18.37
CA THR A 133 4.15 2.58 18.67
C THR A 133 4.96 2.35 17.40
N ASN A 134 4.38 2.62 16.22
CA ASN A 134 4.96 2.27 14.92
C ASN A 134 5.46 0.82 14.89
N THR A 135 4.70 -0.10 15.51
CA THR A 135 5.13 -1.49 15.67
C THR A 135 4.19 -2.42 14.92
N LEU A 136 4.76 -3.18 13.97
CA LEU A 136 4.09 -4.25 13.27
C LEU A 136 4.31 -5.56 14.02
N TYR A 137 3.23 -6.27 14.29
CA TYR A 137 3.20 -7.59 14.91
C TYR A 137 2.67 -8.60 13.89
N TRP A 138 3.31 -9.76 13.76
CA TRP A 138 2.83 -10.83 12.88
C TRP A 138 3.22 -12.21 13.41
N LEU A 139 2.47 -13.23 13.01
CA LEU A 139 2.77 -14.62 13.36
C LEU A 139 3.69 -15.24 12.30
N HIS A 140 4.68 -16.00 12.77
CA HIS A 140 5.52 -16.83 11.92
C HIS A 140 5.64 -18.22 12.56
N GLY A 141 4.97 -19.21 11.96
CA GLY A 141 4.73 -20.49 12.61
C GLY A 141 3.99 -20.28 13.93
N PHE A 142 4.57 -20.72 15.04
CA PHE A 142 4.03 -20.55 16.39
C PHE A 142 4.65 -19.36 17.16
N THR A 143 5.40 -18.49 16.48
CA THR A 143 6.11 -17.37 17.12
C THR A 143 5.50 -16.03 16.73
N LEU A 144 5.17 -15.19 17.72
CA LEU A 144 4.87 -13.78 17.50
C LEU A 144 6.15 -13.00 17.25
N LYS A 145 6.25 -12.39 16.08
CA LYS A 145 7.34 -11.50 15.69
C LYS A 145 6.86 -10.05 15.77
N LYS A 146 7.81 -9.13 15.97
CA LYS A 146 7.54 -7.70 15.93
C LYS A 146 8.68 -6.94 15.24
N ARG A 147 8.33 -5.80 14.62
CA ARG A 147 9.28 -4.83 14.08
C ARG A 147 8.77 -3.42 14.39
N THR A 148 9.65 -2.62 14.96
CA THR A 148 9.41 -1.19 15.20
C THR A 148 10.16 -0.38 14.15
N PHE A 149 9.53 0.70 13.69
CA PHE A 149 10.04 1.60 12.64
C PHE A 149 10.29 3.01 13.18
#